data_AF-A0A9D9ICW9-F1
#
_entry.id   AF-A0A9D9ICW9-F1
#
_cell.length_a   1.000
_cell.length_b   1.000
_cell.length_c   1.000
_cell.angle_alpha   90.00
_cell.angle_beta   90.00
_cell.angle_gamma   90.00
#
_symmetry.space_group_name_H-M   'P 1'
#
loop_
_entity.id
_entity.type
_entity.pdbx_description
1 polymer ?
#
loop_
_entity_poly.entity_id
_entity_poly.type
_entity_poly.pdbx_seq_one_letter_code
_entity_poly.pdbx_strand_id
1 'polypeptide(L)'
;DWMEEMVWDRDYLFSATPESRKMPYWMPRHEIKPIETAKTIFTGHTPTLLYNGGRPFISKTYHLVSLDTGAGSGRGPLTLMDIDSGKFYQSFPE
;
A
#
# COMPACT_ATOMS: atom_id res chain seq x y z
N ASP A 1 -27.66 7.73 -5.67
CA ASP A 1 -27.15 6.35 -5.56
C ASP A 1 -25.71 6.36 -5.15
N TRP A 2 -25.40 5.75 -3.99
CA TRP A 2 -24.06 5.78 -3.36
C TRP A 2 -23.18 4.59 -3.75
N MET A 3 -23.55 3.85 -4.80
CA MET A 3 -22.70 2.78 -5.31
C MET A 3 -21.80 3.34 -6.43
N GLU A 4 -20.80 4.14 -6.03
CA GLU A 4 -19.59 4.25 -6.84
C GLU A 4 -18.96 2.85 -6.93
N GLU A 5 -18.36 2.49 -8.08
CA GLU A 5 -17.71 1.21 -8.34
C GLU A 5 -16.84 0.74 -7.16
N MET A 6 -17.30 -0.30 -6.47
CA MET A 6 -16.56 -0.94 -5.39
C MET A 6 -15.61 -1.98 -5.99
N VAL A 7 -14.37 -1.56 -6.25
CA VAL A 7 -13.29 -2.49 -6.62
C VAL A 7 -12.69 -3.04 -5.34
N TRP A 8 -12.99 -4.30 -5.02
CA TRP A 8 -12.32 -5.04 -3.96
C TRP A 8 -11.27 -5.96 -4.57
N ASP A 9 -10.00 -5.57 -4.42
CA ASP A 9 -8.86 -6.37 -4.85
C ASP A 9 -7.82 -6.42 -3.72
N ARG A 10 -7.74 -7.58 -3.07
CA ARG A 10 -6.80 -7.85 -1.97
C ARG A 10 -5.35 -7.75 -2.43
N ASP A 11 -5.10 -8.06 -3.69
CA ASP A 11 -3.77 -8.28 -4.24
C ASP A 11 -3.24 -7.03 -4.96
N TYR A 12 -4.08 -6.02 -5.19
CA TYR A 12 -3.70 -4.74 -5.82
C TYR A 12 -2.49 -4.07 -5.15
N LEU A 13 -2.46 -4.06 -3.81
CA LEU A 13 -1.30 -3.57 -3.06
C LEU A 13 -0.05 -4.41 -3.36
N PHE A 14 -0.18 -5.73 -3.34
CA PHE A 14 0.94 -6.64 -3.59
C PHE A 14 1.48 -6.45 -5.01
N SER A 15 0.64 -6.37 -6.03
CA SER A 15 1.07 -6.13 -7.42
C SER A 15 1.83 -4.83 -7.61
N ALA A 16 1.60 -3.82 -6.76
CA ALA A 16 2.37 -2.59 -6.79
C ALA A 16 3.76 -2.73 -6.13
N THR A 17 4.01 -3.71 -5.24
CA THR A 17 5.29 -3.81 -4.50
C THR A 17 6.39 -4.49 -5.32
N PRO A 18 7.68 -4.18 -5.06
CA PRO A 18 8.81 -4.91 -5.64
C PRO A 18 8.81 -6.41 -5.32
N GLU A 19 8.24 -6.81 -4.17
CA GLU A 19 8.17 -8.19 -3.68
C GLU A 19 7.25 -9.06 -4.53
N SER A 20 6.24 -8.49 -5.21
CA SER A 20 5.43 -9.25 -6.19
C SER A 20 6.30 -9.88 -7.29
N ARG A 21 7.39 -9.21 -7.69
CA ARG A 21 8.32 -9.72 -8.70
C ARG A 21 9.17 -10.89 -8.20
N LYS A 22 9.23 -11.09 -6.88
CA LYS A 22 9.95 -12.16 -6.20
C LYS A 22 9.05 -13.33 -5.82
N MET A 23 7.72 -13.23 -6.06
CA MET A 23 6.81 -14.33 -5.75
C MET A 23 7.20 -15.57 -6.58
N PRO A 24 7.15 -16.78 -5.97
CA PRO A 24 7.53 -17.99 -6.66
C PRO A 24 6.73 -18.19 -7.96
N TYR A 25 7.37 -18.74 -8.99
CA TYR A 25 6.76 -18.91 -10.32
C TYR A 25 5.44 -19.70 -10.30
N TRP A 26 5.23 -20.55 -9.30
CA TRP A 26 4.02 -21.35 -9.11
C TRP A 26 2.86 -20.64 -8.40
N MET A 27 3.07 -19.44 -7.86
CA MET A 27 1.95 -18.59 -7.43
C MET A 27 1.35 -17.92 -8.66
N PRO A 28 0.02 -17.91 -8.82
CA PRO A 28 -0.61 -17.27 -9.96
C PRO A 28 -0.26 -15.78 -9.96
N ARG A 29 0.64 -15.40 -10.87
CA ARG A 29 0.89 -14.00 -11.23
C ARG A 29 -0.28 -13.54 -12.09
N HIS A 30 -1.44 -13.36 -11.48
CA HIS A 30 -2.45 -12.55 -12.13
C HIS A 30 -1.83 -11.16 -12.30
N GLU A 31 -1.67 -10.74 -13.55
CA GLU A 31 -1.22 -9.41 -13.87
C GLU A 31 -2.35 -8.45 -13.50
N ILE A 32 -2.30 -7.94 -12.27
CA ILE A 32 -3.23 -6.91 -11.83
C ILE A 32 -2.85 -5.64 -12.56
N LYS A 33 -3.72 -5.24 -13.48
CA LYS A 33 -3.59 -3.99 -14.20
C LYS A 33 -3.85 -2.83 -13.23
N PRO A 34 -3.07 -1.74 -13.33
CA PRO A 34 -3.40 -0.51 -12.62
C PRO A 34 -4.84 -0.09 -12.92
N ILE A 35 -5.55 0.38 -11.88
CA ILE A 35 -6.86 0.99 -12.06
C ILE A 35 -6.67 2.29 -12.83
N GLU A 36 -7.42 2.47 -13.92
CA GLU A 36 -7.40 3.70 -14.70
C GLU A 36 -8.13 4.80 -13.92
N THR A 37 -7.36 5.64 -13.22
CA THR A 37 -7.90 6.72 -12.41
C THR A 37 -6.95 7.90 -12.31
N ALA A 38 -7.50 9.11 -12.17
CA ALA A 38 -6.74 10.30 -11.81
C ALA A 38 -6.63 10.48 -10.27
N LYS A 39 -7.37 9.68 -9.49
CA LYS A 39 -7.41 9.78 -8.02
C LYS A 39 -6.25 9.01 -7.39
N THR A 40 -5.78 9.45 -6.22
CA THR A 40 -4.86 8.68 -5.38
C THR A 40 -5.66 7.72 -4.49
N ILE A 41 -5.22 6.47 -4.44
CA ILE A 41 -5.78 5.39 -3.62
C ILE A 41 -4.92 5.27 -2.37
N PHE A 42 -5.53 5.54 -1.21
CA PHE A 42 -4.89 5.37 0.10
C PHE A 42 -5.30 4.05 0.73
N THR A 43 -4.34 3.29 1.26
CA THR A 43 -4.61 1.99 1.89
C THR A 43 -3.95 1.86 3.26
N GLY A 44 -4.55 1.01 4.10
CA GLY A 44 -3.99 0.57 5.37
C GLY A 44 -4.64 -0.73 5.82
N HIS A 45 -3.88 -1.84 5.79
CA HIS A 45 -4.32 -3.17 6.23
C HIS A 45 -3.18 -4.19 6.22
N THR A 46 -2.43 -4.25 5.10
CA THR A 46 -1.23 -5.10 5.00
C THR A 46 0.00 -4.25 5.30
N PRO A 47 0.71 -4.52 6.40
CA PRO A 47 1.76 -3.64 6.86
C PRO A 47 2.99 -3.70 5.95
N THR A 48 3.51 -2.52 5.63
CA THR A 48 4.71 -2.33 4.82
C THR A 48 5.97 -2.84 5.53
N LEU A 49 5.91 -3.17 6.82
CA LEU A 49 7.00 -3.85 7.53
C LEU A 49 7.45 -5.15 6.82
N LEU A 50 6.53 -5.81 6.11
CA LEU A 50 6.78 -7.08 5.43
C LEU A 50 7.51 -6.95 4.09
N TYR A 51 7.48 -5.77 3.46
CA TYR A 51 7.94 -5.59 2.07
C TYR A 51 8.65 -4.26 1.78
N ASN A 52 8.52 -3.26 2.66
CA ASN A 52 9.12 -1.93 2.51
C ASN A 52 9.72 -1.42 3.84
N GLY A 53 10.12 -2.33 4.73
CA GLY A 53 10.89 -2.03 5.94
C GLY A 53 10.22 -1.05 6.90
N GLY A 54 8.88 -1.02 6.96
CA GLY A 54 8.13 -0.15 7.87
C GLY A 54 8.09 1.32 7.42
N ARG A 55 8.43 1.60 6.16
CA ARG A 55 8.26 2.92 5.53
C ARG A 55 6.96 2.98 4.72
N PRO A 56 6.35 4.17 4.56
CA PRO A 56 5.21 4.34 3.66
C PRO A 56 5.59 3.89 2.26
N PHE A 57 4.64 3.26 1.55
CA PHE A 57 4.85 2.79 0.19
C PHE A 57 4.09 3.66 -0.80
N ILE A 58 4.74 4.10 -1.88
CA ILE A 58 4.14 4.92 -2.94
C ILE A 58 4.40 4.26 -4.29
N SER A 59 3.33 4.06 -5.06
CA SER A 59 3.40 3.63 -6.47
C SER A 59 2.63 4.60 -7.34
N LYS A 60 3.35 5.37 -8.18
CA LYS A 60 2.71 6.28 -9.14
C LYS A 60 1.97 5.53 -10.23
N THR A 61 2.53 4.40 -10.69
CA THR A 61 1.92 3.55 -11.74
C THR A 61 0.57 2.98 -11.30
N TYR A 62 0.42 2.64 -10.02
CA TYR A 62 -0.81 2.08 -9.46
C TYR A 62 -1.66 3.12 -8.72
N HIS A 63 -1.29 4.41 -8.78
CA HIS A 63 -1.92 5.52 -8.06
C HIS A 63 -2.08 5.25 -6.56
N LEU A 64 -1.14 4.54 -5.94
CA LEU A 64 -1.28 3.94 -4.62
C LEU A 64 -0.36 4.57 -3.58
N VAL A 65 -0.90 4.82 -2.39
CA VAL A 65 -0.15 5.15 -1.18
C VAL A 65 -0.60 4.23 -0.05
N SER A 66 0.32 3.45 0.52
CA SER A 66 0.08 2.66 1.74
C SER A 66 0.78 3.30 2.93
N LEU A 67 -0.01 3.62 3.97
CA LEU A 67 0.45 4.22 5.23
C LEU A 67 0.56 3.20 6.36
N ASP A 68 0.04 1.98 6.18
CA ASP A 68 0.13 0.94 7.19
C ASP A 68 1.58 0.45 7.27
N THR A 69 2.25 0.91 8.31
CA THR A 69 3.66 0.66 8.57
C THR A 69 3.85 -0.32 9.72
N GLY A 70 2.76 -0.95 10.18
CA GLY A 70 2.78 -2.02 11.17
C GLY A 70 2.66 -1.56 12.63
N ALA A 71 2.12 -0.37 12.90
CA ALA A 71 1.88 0.13 14.26
C ALA A 71 1.11 -0.87 15.15
N GLY A 72 0.06 -1.49 14.61
CA GLY A 72 -0.76 -2.48 15.33
C GLY A 72 -0.02 -3.76 15.73
N SER A 73 1.16 -4.03 15.14
CA SER A 73 1.99 -5.18 15.51
C SER A 73 2.93 -4.90 16.70
N GLY A 74 3.04 -3.65 17.14
CA GLY A 74 4.01 -3.22 18.15
C GLY A 74 5.47 -3.17 17.66
N ARG A 75 5.74 -3.49 16.38
CA ARG A 75 7.10 -3.47 15.80
C ARG A 75 7.31 -2.37 14.77
N GLY A 76 6.22 -1.92 14.14
CA GLY A 76 6.25 -0.89 13.11
C GLY A 76 5.89 0.48 13.69
N PRO A 77 6.29 1.57 13.02
CA PRO A 77 5.89 2.90 13.44
C PRO A 77 4.41 3.17 13.16
N LEU A 78 3.81 4.14 13.87
CA LEU A 78 2.59 4.80 13.43
C LEU A 78 2.95 5.89 12.42
N THR A 79 2.25 5.92 11.29
CA THR A 79 2.52 6.85 10.20
C THR A 79 1.33 7.78 9.98
N LEU A 80 1.63 9.07 9.85
CA LEU A 80 0.71 10.11 9.38
C LEU A 80 1.26 10.71 8.08
N MET A 81 0.35 11.17 7.21
CA MET A 81 0.68 11.90 5.99
C MET A 81 -0.12 13.20 5.95
N ASP A 82 0.58 14.31 5.70
CA ASP A 82 -0.06 15.55 5.25
C ASP A 82 -0.41 15.38 3.76
N ILE A 83 -1.71 15.46 3.44
CA ILE A 83 -2.24 15.20 2.09
C ILE A 83 -1.78 16.27 1.10
N ASP A 84 -1.68 17.53 1.52
CA ASP A 84 -1.37 18.65 0.62
C ASP A 84 0.12 18.65 0.25
N SER A 85 0.99 18.42 1.24
CA SER A 85 2.44 18.43 1.02
C SER A 85 3.04 17.07 0.66
N GLY A 86 2.31 16.00 0.92
CA GLY A 86 2.77 14.62 0.79
C GLY A 86 3.84 14.21 1.82
N LYS A 87 4.06 15.01 2.87
CA LYS A 87 5.06 14.71 3.90
C LYS A 87 4.57 13.64 4.86
N PHE A 88 5.46 12.72 5.21
CA PHE A 88 5.21 11.66 6.19
C PHE A 88 5.83 11.98 7.55
N TYR A 89 5.14 11.57 8.60
CA TYR A 89 5.60 11.63 9.97
C TYR A 89 5.46 10.22 10.58
N GLN A 90 6.53 9.71 11.18
CA GLN A 90 6.55 8.36 11.76
C GLN A 90 6.96 8.42 13.24
N SER A 91 6.18 7.78 14.11
CA SER A 91 6.59 7.56 15.51
C SER A 91 7.09 6.13 15.66
N PHE A 92 8.36 5.95 16.04
CA PHE A 92 8.86 4.64 16.40
C PHE A 92 8.38 4.30 17.82
N PRO A 93 7.87 3.08 18.07
CA PRO A 93 7.66 2.62 19.43
C PRO A 93 9.03 2.56 20.15
N GLU A 94 9.08 3.07 21.38
CA GLU A 94 10.23 2.88 22.28
C GLU A 94 10.35 1.43 22.76
#